data_AF-A0A812JME6-F1
#
_entry.id   AF-A0A812JME6-F1
#
_cell.length_a   1.000
_cell.length_b   1.000
_cell.length_c   1.000
_cell.angle_alpha   90.00
_cell.angle_beta   90.00
_cell.angle_gamma   90.00
#
_symmetry.space_group_name_H-M   'P 1'
#
loop_
_entity.id
_entity.type
_entity.pdbx_description
1 polymer ?
#
loop_
_entity_poly.entity_id
_entity_poly.type
_entity_poly.pdbx_seq_one_letter_code
_entity_poly.pdbx_strand_id
1 'polypeptide(L)'
;MFMLFCMANVVTGFFCEHAFEMAQADKDQVIMDQIRLREDHIQAFKAMFGHVDVEEEESITFDQLELLLSREDMQAYLSHLDITVESTGSMFKLLDTDGSGELSIEEFVDGLLRLKGQAKTIDLVGISYDIRRQAVVMAEFMDFVEEQFEEVLARRPGTGPPGSPVTNRKSTQSTRRTLSTGRRAAMVATRSRKTQLQ
;
A
#
# COMPACT_ATOMS: atom_id res chain seq x y z
N MET A 1 29.47 5.30 -52.23
CA MET A 1 28.33 5.94 -51.52
C MET A 1 27.46 4.91 -50.79
N PHE A 2 27.08 3.79 -51.40
CA PHE A 2 26.24 2.73 -50.77
C PHE A 2 26.86 2.07 -49.51
N MET A 3 28.15 1.77 -49.51
CA MET A 3 28.83 1.15 -48.35
C MET A 3 28.75 1.98 -47.05
N LEU A 4 28.78 3.31 -47.16
CA LEU A 4 28.67 4.20 -45.99
C LEU A 4 27.28 4.11 -45.37
N PHE A 5 26.24 4.00 -46.19
CA PHE A 5 24.88 3.79 -45.73
C PHE A 5 24.70 2.42 -45.06
N CYS A 6 25.28 1.36 -45.65
CA CYS A 6 25.29 0.03 -45.05
C CYS A 6 25.99 0.03 -43.68
N MET A 7 27.18 0.64 -43.56
CA MET A 7 27.88 0.71 -42.29
C MET A 7 27.13 1.56 -41.25
N ALA A 8 26.54 2.69 -41.64
CA ALA A 8 25.74 3.51 -40.74
C ALA A 8 24.55 2.72 -40.16
N ASN A 9 23.86 1.92 -40.98
CA ASN A 9 22.75 1.09 -40.52
C ASN A 9 23.20 -0.07 -39.62
N VAL A 10 24.35 -0.70 -39.91
CA VAL A 10 24.93 -1.75 -39.05
C VAL A 10 25.32 -1.19 -37.68
N VAL A 11 25.97 -0.03 -37.66
CA VAL A 11 26.37 0.65 -36.42
C VAL A 11 25.14 1.09 -35.63
N THR A 12 24.11 1.62 -36.30
CA THR A 12 22.84 1.99 -35.64
C THR A 12 22.14 0.76 -35.06
N GLY A 13 22.15 -0.38 -35.76
CA GLY A 13 21.63 -1.64 -35.25
C GLY A 13 22.35 -2.10 -33.98
N PHE A 14 23.68 -2.11 -34.01
CA PHE A 14 24.52 -2.47 -32.86
C PHE A 14 24.27 -1.57 -31.64
N PHE A 15 24.18 -0.26 -31.83
CA PHE A 15 23.86 0.66 -30.74
C PHE A 15 22.43 0.50 -30.22
N CYS A 16 21.46 0.20 -31.09
CA CYS A 16 20.08 -0.01 -30.69
C CYS A 16 19.93 -1.29 -29.84
N GLU A 17 20.63 -2.35 -30.22
CA GLU A 17 20.68 -3.62 -29.47
C GLU A 17 21.30 -3.41 -28.08
N HIS A 18 22.46 -2.74 -28.00
CA HIS A 18 23.08 -2.42 -26.70
C HIS A 18 22.25 -1.47 -25.84
N ALA A 19 21.59 -0.48 -26.44
CA ALA A 19 20.68 0.40 -25.71
C ALA A 19 19.48 -0.38 -25.13
N PHE A 20 18.99 -1.39 -25.86
CA PHE A 20 17.90 -2.25 -25.42
C PHE A 20 18.33 -3.22 -24.31
N GLU A 21 19.50 -3.84 -24.43
CA GLU A 21 20.10 -4.68 -23.38
C GLU A 21 20.29 -3.92 -22.07
N MET A 22 20.88 -2.71 -22.13
CA MET A 22 21.07 -1.86 -20.94
C MET A 22 19.73 -1.48 -20.31
N ALA A 23 18.70 -1.20 -21.11
CA ALA A 23 17.37 -0.88 -20.60
C ALA A 23 16.66 -2.08 -19.93
N GLN A 24 17.00 -3.32 -20.28
CA GLN A 24 16.51 -4.52 -19.60
C GLN A 24 17.33 -4.84 -18.35
N ALA A 25 18.65 -4.76 -18.45
CA ALA A 25 19.57 -5.01 -17.34
C ALA A 25 19.26 -4.13 -16.12
N ASP A 26 18.87 -2.87 -16.31
CA ASP A 26 18.53 -1.95 -15.22
C ASP A 26 17.34 -2.47 -14.37
N LYS A 27 16.33 -3.05 -15.02
CA LYS A 27 15.16 -3.60 -14.30
C LYS A 27 15.51 -4.86 -13.53
N ASP A 28 16.25 -5.77 -14.16
CA ASP A 28 16.65 -7.03 -13.54
C ASP A 28 17.65 -6.77 -12.40
N GLN A 29 18.52 -5.77 -12.54
CA GLN A 29 19.47 -5.37 -11.51
C GLN A 29 18.76 -4.83 -10.27
N VAL A 30 17.76 -3.97 -10.43
CA VAL A 30 16.96 -3.46 -9.30
C VAL A 30 16.22 -4.59 -8.57
N ILE A 31 15.68 -5.57 -9.31
CA ILE A 31 15.00 -6.73 -8.70
C ILE A 31 16.00 -7.58 -7.91
N MET A 32 17.17 -7.86 -8.49
CA MET A 32 18.21 -8.67 -7.85
C MET A 32 18.77 -7.99 -6.60
N ASP A 33 18.93 -6.66 -6.62
CA ASP A 33 19.37 -5.91 -5.45
C ASP A 33 18.34 -5.95 -4.32
N GLN A 34 17.04 -5.92 -4.63
CA GLN A 34 15.98 -6.08 -3.64
C GLN A 34 15.95 -7.48 -3.01
N ILE A 35 16.14 -8.52 -3.83
CA ILE A 35 16.19 -9.92 -3.34
C ILE A 35 17.40 -10.11 -2.42
N ARG A 36 18.56 -9.57 -2.80
CA ARG A 36 19.78 -9.64 -1.97
C ARG A 36 19.62 -8.93 -0.64
N LEU A 37 19.08 -7.70 -0.66
CA LEU A 37 18.84 -6.95 0.56
C LEU A 37 17.90 -7.71 1.51
N ARG A 38 16.85 -8.34 0.97
CA ARG A 38 15.95 -9.21 1.75
C ARG A 38 16.70 -10.38 2.36
N GLU A 39 17.51 -11.09 1.58
CA GLU A 39 18.30 -12.23 2.06
C GLU A 39 19.28 -11.80 3.16
N ASP A 40 19.97 -10.68 2.99
CA ASP A 40 20.90 -10.13 3.98
C ASP A 40 20.19 -9.83 5.32
N HIS A 41 18.96 -9.29 5.26
CA HIS A 41 18.14 -9.08 6.44
C HIS A 41 17.75 -10.41 7.10
N ILE A 42 17.32 -11.41 6.33
CA ILE A 42 17.00 -12.74 6.87
C ILE A 42 18.20 -13.35 7.58
N GLN A 43 19.38 -13.31 6.97
CA GLN A 43 20.60 -13.87 7.57
C GLN A 43 21.02 -13.12 8.84
N ALA A 44 20.93 -11.79 8.85
CA ALA A 44 21.21 -10.99 10.04
C ALA A 44 20.26 -11.33 11.19
N PHE A 45 18.96 -11.47 10.89
CA PHE A 45 17.99 -11.90 11.89
C PHE A 45 18.25 -13.32 12.36
N LYS A 46 18.45 -14.30 11.46
CA LYS A 46 18.80 -15.68 11.82
C LYS A 46 20.00 -15.75 12.77
N ALA A 47 21.01 -14.92 12.56
CA ALA A 47 22.16 -14.84 13.47
C ALA A 47 21.81 -14.31 14.87
N MET A 48 20.92 -13.30 14.97
CA MET A 48 20.44 -12.76 16.25
C MET A 48 19.48 -13.73 16.97
N PHE A 49 18.65 -14.44 16.19
CA PHE A 49 17.71 -15.47 16.66
C PHE A 49 18.41 -16.74 17.13
N GLY A 50 19.48 -17.18 16.47
CA GLY A 50 20.22 -18.40 16.85
C GLY A 50 20.96 -18.34 18.19
N HIS A 51 20.89 -17.23 18.92
CA HIS A 51 21.30 -17.14 20.33
C HIS A 51 20.15 -17.42 21.32
N VAL A 52 18.91 -17.44 20.83
CA VAL A 52 17.77 -18.03 21.51
C VAL A 52 17.84 -19.53 21.17
N ASP A 53 17.86 -20.40 22.17
CA ASP A 53 17.74 -21.86 21.99
C ASP A 53 16.37 -22.15 21.37
N VAL A 54 16.25 -21.92 20.07
CA VAL A 54 15.16 -22.43 19.24
C VAL A 54 15.71 -23.71 18.65
N GLU A 55 15.66 -24.77 19.45
CA GLU A 55 15.94 -26.12 18.98
C GLU A 55 14.93 -26.42 17.87
N GLU A 56 15.37 -26.33 16.61
CA GLU A 56 14.67 -26.83 15.42
C GLU A 56 13.35 -26.14 15.00
N GLU A 57 12.82 -25.19 15.76
CA GLU A 57 11.62 -24.44 15.37
C GLU A 57 11.98 -23.26 14.45
N GLU A 58 11.42 -23.24 13.24
CA GLU A 58 11.50 -22.08 12.33
C GLU A 58 10.54 -20.95 12.76
N SER A 59 9.89 -21.09 13.92
CA SER A 59 8.89 -20.18 14.47
C SER A 59 9.26 -19.67 15.87
N ILE A 60 8.74 -18.49 16.21
CA ILE A 60 8.86 -17.87 17.54
C ILE A 60 7.47 -17.65 18.13
N THR A 61 7.34 -17.98 19.40
CA THR A 61 6.15 -17.69 20.20
C THR A 61 6.15 -16.25 20.72
N PHE A 62 5.00 -15.78 21.19
CA PHE A 62 4.85 -14.44 21.74
C PHE A 62 5.86 -14.13 22.87
N ASP A 63 6.06 -15.07 23.79
CA ASP A 63 6.94 -14.89 24.95
C ASP A 63 8.42 -14.83 24.52
N GLN A 64 8.81 -15.63 23.53
CA GLN A 64 10.16 -15.59 22.94
C GLN A 64 10.40 -14.27 22.20
N LEU A 65 9.40 -13.77 21.47
CA LEU A 65 9.49 -12.48 20.82
C LEU A 65 9.67 -11.35 21.85
N GLU A 66 8.95 -11.38 22.97
CA GLU A 66 9.10 -10.37 24.03
C GLU A 66 10.52 -10.37 24.63
N LEU A 67 11.08 -11.56 24.86
CA LEU A 67 12.47 -11.69 25.33
C LEU A 67 13.45 -11.16 24.29
N LEU A 68 13.23 -11.46 23.00
CA LEU A 68 14.10 -11.02 21.91
C LEU A 68 14.09 -9.49 21.76
N LEU A 69 12.91 -8.87 21.80
CA LEU A 69 12.77 -7.41 21.69
C LEU A 69 13.30 -6.67 22.91
N SER A 70 13.46 -7.36 24.04
CA SER A 70 14.10 -6.82 25.23
C SER A 70 15.63 -6.78 25.10
N ARG A 71 16.22 -7.45 24.11
CA ARG A 71 17.68 -7.45 23.89
C ARG A 71 18.13 -6.16 23.20
N GLU A 72 19.27 -5.64 23.64
CA GLU A 72 19.83 -4.37 23.15
C GLU A 72 20.29 -4.45 21.68
N ASP A 73 20.79 -5.61 21.25
CA ASP A 73 21.18 -5.85 19.85
C ASP A 73 19.97 -5.81 18.91
N MET A 74 18.85 -6.41 19.32
CA MET A 74 17.60 -6.40 18.58
C MET A 74 16.99 -4.99 18.50
N GLN A 75 16.97 -4.25 19.62
CA GLN A 75 16.49 -2.86 19.64
C GLN A 75 17.34 -1.94 18.78
N ALA A 76 18.66 -2.10 18.80
CA ALA A 76 19.58 -1.35 17.95
C ALA A 76 19.32 -1.64 16.47
N TYR A 77 19.06 -2.90 16.11
CA TYR A 77 18.76 -3.29 14.73
C TYR A 77 17.41 -2.74 14.26
N LEU A 78 16.36 -2.82 15.09
CA LEU A 78 15.05 -2.23 14.77
C LEU A 78 15.12 -0.71 14.64
N SER A 79 15.92 -0.05 15.49
CA SER A 79 16.18 1.39 15.39
C SER A 79 16.92 1.74 14.10
N HIS A 80 17.89 0.93 13.67
CA HIS A 80 18.54 1.08 12.37
C HIS A 80 17.58 0.90 11.18
N LEU A 81 16.48 0.17 11.36
CA LEU A 81 15.41 0.03 10.38
C LEU A 81 14.33 1.12 10.49
N ASP A 82 14.50 2.13 11.36
CA ASP A 82 13.50 3.16 11.70
C ASP A 82 12.17 2.58 12.23
N ILE A 83 12.21 1.42 12.87
CA ILE A 83 11.03 0.75 13.43
C ILE A 83 10.97 1.03 14.94
N THR A 84 9.91 1.68 15.38
CA THR A 84 9.64 1.91 16.82
C THR A 84 8.65 0.87 17.32
N VAL A 85 9.07 0.08 18.31
CA VAL A 85 8.20 -0.91 18.96
C VAL A 85 7.53 -0.27 20.17
N GLU A 86 6.24 0.08 20.05
CA GLU A 86 5.46 0.62 21.18
C GLU A 86 4.92 -0.49 22.11
N SER A 87 4.55 -1.63 21.53
CA SER A 87 4.04 -2.79 22.26
C SER A 87 4.32 -4.07 21.48
N THR A 88 4.96 -5.03 22.15
CA THR A 88 5.22 -6.37 21.59
C THR A 88 3.93 -7.05 21.16
N GLY A 89 2.83 -6.89 21.92
CA GLY A 89 1.52 -7.45 21.60
C GLY A 89 0.91 -6.91 20.31
N SER A 90 1.04 -5.60 20.08
CA SER A 90 0.58 -4.98 18.83
C SER A 90 1.45 -5.41 17.65
N MET A 91 2.75 -5.54 17.86
CA MET A 91 3.67 -5.95 16.81
C MET A 91 3.48 -7.41 16.43
N PHE A 92 3.34 -8.32 17.41
CA PHE A 92 3.09 -9.74 17.15
C PHE A 92 1.84 -9.93 16.27
N LYS A 93 0.72 -9.29 16.62
CA LYS A 93 -0.52 -9.34 15.81
C LYS A 93 -0.38 -8.74 14.42
N LEU A 94 0.56 -7.83 14.22
CA LEU A 94 0.78 -7.19 12.93
C LEU A 94 1.67 -8.03 12.03
N LEU A 95 2.58 -8.82 12.63
CA LEU A 95 3.51 -9.69 11.93
C LEU A 95 2.89 -11.08 11.67
N ASP A 96 2.08 -11.60 12.59
CA ASP A 96 1.28 -12.85 12.47
C ASP A 96 0.11 -12.62 11.48
N THR A 97 0.39 -12.83 10.20
CA THR A 97 -0.60 -12.66 9.13
C THR A 97 -1.52 -13.86 8.93
N ASP A 98 -1.08 -15.06 9.30
CA ASP A 98 -1.85 -16.30 9.14
C ASP A 98 -2.72 -16.60 10.36
N GLY A 99 -2.49 -15.91 11.48
CA GLY A 99 -3.22 -16.09 12.73
C GLY A 99 -2.88 -17.40 13.43
N SER A 100 -1.72 -17.98 13.12
CA SER A 100 -1.26 -19.25 13.69
C SER A 100 -0.95 -19.13 15.18
N GLY A 101 -0.66 -17.92 15.67
CA GLY A 101 -0.23 -17.69 17.05
C GLY A 101 1.25 -18.03 17.27
N GLU A 102 1.96 -18.39 16.20
CA GLU A 102 3.40 -18.51 16.12
C GLU A 102 3.89 -17.62 14.99
N LEU A 103 5.19 -17.33 14.95
CA LEU A 103 5.70 -16.40 13.97
C LEU A 103 6.97 -16.92 13.32
N SER A 104 6.91 -17.22 12.02
CA SER A 104 8.11 -17.68 11.31
C SER A 104 9.14 -16.56 11.14
N ILE A 105 10.41 -16.92 10.96
CA ILE A 105 11.46 -15.95 10.67
C ILE A 105 11.15 -15.20 9.35
N GLU A 106 10.60 -15.88 8.35
CA GLU A 106 10.18 -15.24 7.10
C GLU A 106 9.07 -14.20 7.34
N GLU A 107 8.04 -14.53 8.14
CA GLU A 107 6.95 -13.60 8.49
C GLU A 107 7.45 -12.42 9.32
N PHE A 108 8.40 -12.67 10.22
CA PHE A 108 9.04 -11.62 10.99
C PHE A 108 9.73 -10.61 10.07
N VAL A 109 10.57 -11.09 9.16
CA VAL A 109 11.33 -10.23 8.25
C VAL A 109 10.41 -9.53 7.27
N ASP A 110 9.43 -10.25 6.70
CA ASP A 110 8.48 -9.65 5.77
C ASP A 110 7.59 -8.62 6.43
N GLY A 111 7.14 -8.89 7.65
CA GLY A 111 6.36 -7.94 8.42
C GLY A 111 7.19 -6.70 8.80
N LEU A 112 8.46 -6.85 9.19
CA LEU A 112 9.35 -5.71 9.43
C LEU A 112 9.69 -4.92 8.16
N LEU A 113 9.93 -5.60 7.03
CA LEU A 113 10.15 -4.95 5.73
C LEU A 113 8.89 -4.22 5.25
N ARG A 114 7.70 -4.76 5.55
CA ARG A 114 6.41 -4.10 5.31
C ARG A 114 6.22 -2.87 6.20
N LEU A 115 6.69 -2.93 7.45
CA LEU A 115 6.65 -1.80 8.38
C LEU A 115 7.64 -0.70 8.01
N LYS A 116 8.87 -1.06 7.64
CA LYS A 116 9.91 -0.13 7.15
C LYS A 116 9.53 0.48 5.81
N GLY A 117 8.98 -0.33 4.91
CA GLY A 117 8.52 0.12 3.62
C GLY A 117 7.31 1.01 3.81
N GLN A 118 7.55 2.34 3.99
CA GLN A 118 6.54 3.41 3.93
C GLN A 118 5.37 2.90 3.12
N ALA A 119 4.23 2.58 3.78
CA ALA A 119 3.04 1.99 3.18
C ALA A 119 2.97 2.39 1.71
N LYS A 120 3.50 1.53 0.83
CA LYS A 120 3.91 1.96 -0.51
C LYS A 120 2.64 2.50 -1.11
N THR A 121 2.66 3.65 -1.78
CA THR A 121 1.49 4.37 -2.32
C THR A 121 0.35 3.47 -2.85
N ILE A 122 0.67 2.26 -3.32
CA ILE A 122 -0.23 1.11 -3.54
C ILE A 122 -1.18 0.76 -2.37
N ASP A 123 -0.72 0.61 -1.13
CA ASP A 123 -1.55 0.22 0.02
C ASP A 123 -2.57 1.32 0.35
N LEU A 124 -2.16 2.59 0.28
CA LEU A 124 -3.08 3.73 0.42
C LEU A 124 -4.10 3.80 -0.73
N VAL A 125 -3.70 3.42 -1.94
CA VAL A 125 -4.61 3.33 -3.09
C VAL A 125 -5.58 2.16 -2.94
N GLY A 126 -5.12 1.01 -2.41
CA GLY A 126 -5.94 -0.15 -2.08
C GLY A 126 -6.98 0.17 -1.00
N ILE A 127 -6.56 0.77 0.11
CA ILE A 127 -7.46 1.25 1.17
C ILE A 127 -8.46 2.27 0.61
N SER A 128 -8.02 3.20 -0.24
CA SER A 128 -8.92 4.16 -0.88
C SER A 128 -9.94 3.50 -1.82
N TYR A 129 -9.58 2.38 -2.44
CA TYR A 129 -10.47 1.57 -3.26
C TYR A 129 -11.48 0.83 -2.39
N ASP A 130 -11.04 0.18 -1.32
CA ASP A 130 -11.88 -0.56 -0.40
C ASP A 130 -12.90 0.34 0.30
N ILE A 131 -12.49 1.55 0.72
CA ILE A 131 -13.39 2.55 1.30
C ILE A 131 -14.47 2.96 0.30
N ARG A 132 -14.12 3.19 -0.97
CA ARG A 132 -15.11 3.54 -2.00
C ARG A 132 -16.07 2.38 -2.27
N ARG A 133 -15.56 1.16 -2.31
CA ARG A 133 -16.37 -0.04 -2.53
C ARG A 133 -17.32 -0.28 -1.35
N GLN A 134 -16.84 -0.14 -0.11
CA GLN A 134 -17.68 -0.19 1.08
C GLN A 134 -18.77 0.88 1.06
N ALA A 135 -18.46 2.12 0.65
CA ALA A 135 -19.45 3.19 0.55
C ALA A 135 -20.57 2.87 -0.45
N VAL A 136 -20.25 2.20 -1.57
CA VAL A 136 -21.26 1.75 -2.55
C VAL A 136 -22.14 0.66 -1.95
N VAL A 137 -21.54 -0.37 -1.33
CA VAL A 137 -22.29 -1.46 -0.69
C VAL A 137 -23.17 -0.95 0.45
N MET A 138 -22.68 0.02 1.23
CA MET A 138 -23.44 0.66 2.30
C MET A 138 -24.64 1.44 1.76
N ALA A 139 -24.50 2.12 0.62
CA ALA A 139 -25.59 2.83 -0.03
C ALA A 139 -26.66 1.85 -0.56
N GLU A 140 -26.25 0.77 -1.21
CA GLU A 140 -27.17 -0.29 -1.65
C GLU A 140 -27.92 -0.93 -0.47
N PHE A 141 -27.22 -1.15 0.65
CA PHE A 141 -27.84 -1.64 1.87
C PHE A 141 -28.83 -0.63 2.47
N MET A 142 -28.50 0.67 2.47
CA MET A 142 -29.41 1.73 2.92
C MET A 142 -30.68 1.78 2.07
N ASP A 143 -30.56 1.71 0.74
CA ASP A 143 -31.70 1.70 -0.18
C ASP A 143 -32.60 0.49 0.09
N PHE A 144 -32.01 -0.70 0.29
CA PHE A 144 -32.76 -1.91 0.65
C PHE A 144 -33.49 -1.79 1.99
N VAL A 145 -32.83 -1.23 3.01
CA VAL A 145 -33.44 -1.03 4.33
C VAL A 145 -34.56 0.00 4.27
N GLU A 146 -34.42 1.09 3.50
CA GLU A 146 -35.46 2.11 3.32
C GLU A 146 -36.72 1.51 2.68
N GLU A 147 -36.57 0.70 1.63
CA GLU A 147 -37.69 0.02 0.96
C GLU A 147 -38.43 -0.95 1.89
N GLN A 148 -37.68 -1.74 2.68
CA GLN A 148 -38.27 -2.65 3.66
C GLN A 148 -38.98 -1.92 4.82
N PHE A 149 -38.46 -0.77 5.26
CA PHE A 149 -39.11 0.06 6.28
C PHE A 149 -40.41 0.70 5.76
N GLU A 150 -40.45 1.17 4.52
CA GLU A 150 -41.68 1.69 3.91
C GLU A 150 -42.76 0.62 3.81
N GLU A 151 -42.42 -0.62 3.44
CA GLU A 151 -43.38 -1.73 3.36
C GLU A 151 -43.95 -2.10 4.75
N VAL A 152 -43.10 -2.08 5.79
CA VAL A 152 -43.50 -2.33 7.18
C VAL A 152 -44.39 -1.21 7.73
N LEU A 153 -44.09 0.05 7.39
CA LEU A 153 -44.91 1.20 7.76
C LEU A 153 -46.25 1.22 7.02
N ALA A 154 -46.28 0.80 5.74
CA ALA A 154 -47.49 0.69 4.94
C ALA A 154 -48.45 -0.41 5.45
N ARG A 155 -47.92 -1.47 6.09
CA ARG A 155 -48.72 -2.56 6.67
C ARG A 155 -49.32 -2.26 8.04
N ARG A 156 -48.98 -1.15 8.70
CA ARG A 156 -49.59 -0.76 9.99
C ARG A 156 -50.75 0.22 9.80
N PRO A 157 -52.01 -0.18 10.03
CA PRO A 157 -53.11 0.77 10.11
C PRO A 157 -53.05 1.47 11.48
N GLY A 158 -52.69 2.77 11.51
CA GLY A 158 -53.16 3.62 12.61
C GLY A 158 -52.23 4.64 13.28
N THR A 159 -51.04 4.95 12.79
CA THR A 159 -50.28 6.09 13.35
C THR A 159 -50.50 7.34 12.49
N GLY A 160 -51.42 8.21 12.93
CA GLY A 160 -51.65 9.53 12.34
C GLY A 160 -50.40 10.44 12.41
N PRO A 161 -50.40 11.56 11.66
CA PRO A 161 -49.19 12.32 11.41
C PRO A 161 -48.85 13.24 12.60
N PRO A 162 -47.56 13.42 12.93
CA PRO A 162 -47.08 14.70 13.41
C PRO A 162 -46.34 15.40 12.27
N GLY A 163 -46.67 16.68 12.04
CA GLY A 163 -46.02 17.55 11.05
C GLY A 163 -44.50 17.53 11.15
N SER A 164 -43.75 17.80 10.09
CA SER A 164 -43.90 18.92 9.17
C SER A 164 -43.37 18.55 7.77
N PRO A 165 -43.78 19.26 6.70
CA PRO A 165 -43.17 19.09 5.40
C PRO A 165 -41.78 19.74 5.44
N VAL A 166 -40.73 18.92 5.58
CA VAL A 166 -39.41 19.35 5.08
C VAL A 166 -39.47 19.22 3.57
N THR A 167 -40.09 20.24 2.98
CA THR A 167 -39.78 20.67 1.62
C THR A 167 -38.28 20.93 1.57
N ASN A 168 -37.51 19.97 1.06
CA ASN A 168 -36.36 20.34 0.26
C ASN A 168 -36.17 19.38 -0.91
N ARG A 169 -37.18 19.36 -1.80
CA ARG A 169 -36.98 18.95 -3.19
C ARG A 169 -36.71 20.23 -3.99
N LYS A 170 -35.42 20.56 -4.16
CA LYS A 170 -34.74 21.10 -5.35
C LYS A 170 -33.66 22.15 -5.03
N SER A 171 -32.48 21.65 -4.66
CA SER A 171 -31.17 22.13 -5.12
C SER A 171 -30.17 21.09 -4.60
N THR A 172 -29.68 20.12 -5.38
CA THR A 172 -28.55 20.31 -6.29
C THR A 172 -28.39 19.07 -7.19
N GLN A 173 -29.35 18.80 -8.07
CA GLN A 173 -29.05 18.06 -9.31
C GLN A 173 -28.48 19.05 -10.34
N SER A 174 -27.34 19.68 -10.01
CA SER A 174 -26.55 20.48 -10.96
C SER A 174 -25.13 20.76 -10.43
N THR A 175 -24.41 19.75 -9.95
CA THR A 175 -22.93 19.78 -9.93
C THR A 175 -22.32 18.37 -9.98
N ARG A 176 -22.93 17.45 -10.73
CA ARG A 176 -22.29 16.18 -11.12
C ARG A 176 -21.92 16.21 -12.60
N ARG A 177 -21.08 17.18 -12.97
CA ARG A 177 -20.20 17.19 -14.16
C ARG A 177 -19.49 18.55 -14.18
N THR A 178 -18.16 18.54 -14.30
CA THR A 178 -17.24 19.69 -14.48
C THR A 178 -16.52 20.29 -13.26
N LEU A 179 -15.98 19.52 -12.31
CA LEU A 179 -14.94 20.06 -11.39
C LEU A 179 -13.96 18.96 -10.90
N SER A 180 -13.33 18.24 -11.84
CA SER A 180 -12.06 17.54 -11.54
C SER A 180 -11.07 17.52 -12.72
N THR A 181 -11.49 17.88 -13.94
CA THR A 181 -10.59 17.97 -15.10
C THR A 181 -10.01 19.38 -15.34
N GLY A 182 -10.51 20.42 -14.64
CA GLY A 182 -10.10 21.82 -14.86
C GLY A 182 -8.97 22.37 -13.97
N ARG A 183 -8.62 21.69 -12.87
CA ARG A 183 -7.61 22.19 -11.91
C ARG A 183 -6.17 21.73 -12.15
N ARG A 184 -5.94 20.73 -13.00
CA ARG A 184 -4.57 20.35 -13.45
C ARG A 184 -4.06 21.18 -14.63
N ALA A 185 -4.94 21.80 -15.43
CA ALA A 185 -4.51 22.64 -16.54
C ALA A 185 -4.07 24.06 -16.11
N ALA A 186 -4.66 24.61 -15.04
CA ALA A 186 -4.36 25.97 -14.59
C ALA A 186 -3.07 26.09 -13.74
N MET A 187 -2.61 25.00 -13.09
CA MET A 187 -1.39 25.04 -12.26
C MET A 187 -0.10 24.76 -13.06
N VAL A 188 -0.20 24.19 -14.27
CA VAL A 188 0.96 23.98 -15.16
C VAL A 188 1.27 25.23 -15.99
N ALA A 189 0.27 26.07 -16.30
CA ALA A 189 0.47 27.27 -17.11
C ALA A 189 1.10 28.46 -16.33
N THR A 190 1.05 28.48 -15.00
CA THR A 190 1.63 29.58 -14.20
C THR A 190 3.09 29.36 -13.81
N ARG A 191 3.65 28.16 -14.03
CA ARG A 191 5.07 27.88 -13.72
C ARG A 191 6.02 28.16 -14.89
N SER A 192 5.53 28.20 -16.14
CA SER A 192 6.38 28.50 -17.32
C SER A 192 6.65 29.99 -17.58
N ARG A 193 6.03 30.93 -16.85
CA ARG A 193 6.31 32.38 -17.03
C ARG A 193 7.27 32.99 -16.01
N LYS A 194 7.74 32.23 -15.01
CA LYS A 194 8.70 32.72 -14.00
C LYS A 194 10.14 32.24 -14.19
N THR A 195 10.46 31.51 -15.26
CA THR A 195 11.82 30.99 -15.53
C THR A 195 12.48 31.60 -16.78
N GLN A 196 11.99 32.73 -17.31
CA GLN A 196 12.62 33.43 -18.44
C GLN A 196 12.93 34.92 -18.17
N LEU A 197 12.83 35.39 -16.93
CA LEU A 197 13.30 36.73 -16.56
C LEU A 197 14.06 36.64 -15.22
N GLN A 198 15.23 36.00 -15.27
CA GLN A 198 16.45 36.36 -14.56
C GLN A 198 17.58 35.43 -15.01
#